data_AF-A0A2V8BI83-F1
#
_entry.id   AF-A0A2V8BI83-F1
#
_cell.length_a   1.000
_cell.length_b   1.000
_cell.length_c   1.000
_cell.angle_alpha   90.00
_cell.angle_beta   90.00
_cell.angle_gamma   90.00
#
_symmetry.space_group_name_H-M   'P 1'
#
loop_
_entity.id
_entity.type
_entity.pdbx_description
1 polymer ?
#
loop_
_entity_poly.entity_id
_entity_poly.type
_entity_poly.pdbx_seq_one_letter_code
_entity_poly.pdbx_strand_id
1 'polypeptide(L)'
;MLKNDTTPDLLIFCSKYLRVSVSPWLLILCVLCPFCVLDACRRAPPPSPPLVARVSGTFETAGLSAPVRIVRDKWGVPHIYAQNQDDLFFGQGFVQAQDRLFQMDLWRRSVQGRLSEVLGANFVDRDAMTRRVQYRGDLNAEWASYGPDAKTIAAAFVGGINAWVTLARERPPEEFVLAGWKPELWAPADLLNRTDAFVASGDAIDETSRKRLSGVVVDAIRRVGTPPFFVGLAAPVQVRLKADATDAATPKPARTLAHPSPRYLVHLNAPRWNVIGATSPWLPGVAIGHNERIAWNPAPFDADTEDVYTEPVGQSTREIVKEPIVVKGRSKPFVFDIEHTPHGVVVASDRARNLAFTVRWSGMEPGAAAELGALAIDRARSWTEFREAAARWKMPARKILYSDVDHNRGFQVAALVPIRRASEWTGWRILDDLPHAFNTAAPAAALPAQQSDAAVFAHPLGITDAARQRFNVGPLTPSAHAGAPFSATFDAADWDRSVAINAPGQAGSPESAHFSDLAQIWAAGDSFALVFSDRAVQANAEATLTLIPRR
;
A
#
# COMPACT_ATOMS: atom_id res chain seq x y z
N MET A 1 -46.36 8.67 40.21
CA MET A 1 -47.10 9.62 41.08
C MET A 1 -46.39 9.63 42.43
N LEU A 2 -45.85 10.69 43.01
CA LEU A 2 -45.71 12.14 42.76
C LEU A 2 -44.37 12.52 43.46
N LYS A 3 -43.34 12.95 42.72
CA LYS A 3 -42.89 14.34 42.49
C LYS A 3 -42.24 15.05 43.70
N ASN A 4 -40.92 14.89 43.79
CA ASN A 4 -39.95 15.87 44.30
C ASN A 4 -39.39 16.66 43.10
N ASP A 5 -39.20 17.97 43.22
CA ASP A 5 -37.87 18.60 43.31
C ASP A 5 -37.93 20.12 43.13
N THR A 6 -37.07 20.76 43.92
CA THR A 6 -36.94 22.17 44.28
C THR A 6 -36.00 22.98 43.39
N THR A 7 -36.31 24.27 43.20
CA THR A 7 -35.43 25.48 43.16
C THR A 7 -36.29 26.72 42.79
N PRO A 8 -35.87 28.00 43.01
CA PRO A 8 -34.73 28.57 43.75
C PRO A 8 -35.13 29.81 44.64
N ASP A 9 -34.12 30.58 45.07
CA ASP A 9 -34.12 32.02 45.46
C ASP A 9 -33.83 32.36 46.93
N LEU A 10 -32.54 32.64 47.19
CA LEU A 10 -32.07 33.36 48.38
C LEU A 10 -31.09 34.47 47.92
N LEU A 11 -31.62 35.68 47.77
CA LEU A 11 -30.84 36.92 47.72
C LEU A 11 -31.26 37.76 48.92
N ILE A 12 -30.29 38.52 49.45
CA ILE A 12 -30.39 39.54 50.50
C ILE A 12 -30.15 39.01 51.92
N PHE A 13 -28.88 38.98 52.35
CA PHE A 13 -28.46 39.44 53.69
C PHE A 13 -26.92 39.53 53.74
N CYS A 14 -26.38 40.74 53.61
CA CYS A 14 -25.27 41.29 54.41
C CYS A 14 -24.68 42.54 53.75
N SER A 15 -25.31 43.68 54.08
CA SER A 15 -24.72 45.00 54.05
C SER A 15 -24.07 45.26 55.41
N LYS A 16 -22.74 45.42 55.45
CA LYS A 16 -22.03 46.40 56.30
C LYS A 16 -20.50 46.28 56.16
N TYR A 17 -19.90 47.41 55.77
CA TYR A 17 -18.47 47.76 55.83
C TYR A 17 -17.48 47.10 54.86
N LEU A 18 -17.28 47.73 53.69
CA LEU A 18 -15.93 47.99 53.19
C LEU A 18 -15.97 49.20 52.23
N ARG A 19 -15.56 50.38 52.71
CA ARG A 19 -15.24 51.52 51.85
C ARG A 19 -13.90 51.21 51.18
N VAL A 20 -13.92 50.71 49.95
CA VAL A 20 -12.71 50.56 49.14
C VAL A 20 -12.58 51.79 48.24
N SER A 21 -11.55 52.59 48.48
CA SER A 21 -11.14 53.67 47.59
C SER A 21 -10.55 53.05 46.32
N VAL A 22 -11.33 53.03 45.24
CA VAL A 22 -10.88 52.52 43.93
C VAL A 22 -9.93 53.56 43.32
N SER A 23 -8.64 53.25 43.26
CA SER A 23 -7.64 54.10 42.62
C SER A 23 -8.00 54.31 41.14
N PRO A 24 -7.89 55.54 40.58
CA PRO A 24 -8.19 55.78 39.16
C PRO A 24 -7.38 54.91 38.19
N TRP A 25 -6.23 54.37 38.64
CA TRP A 25 -5.41 53.42 37.90
C TRP A 25 -6.05 52.03 37.72
N LEU A 26 -6.90 51.59 38.65
CA LEU A 26 -7.62 50.30 38.55
C LEU A 26 -8.74 50.34 37.51
N LEU A 27 -9.38 51.51 37.33
CA LEU A 27 -10.36 51.71 36.25
C LEU A 27 -9.68 51.76 34.87
N ILE A 28 -8.49 52.35 34.76
CA ILE A 28 -7.70 52.34 33.53
C ILE A 28 -7.24 50.91 33.17
N LEU A 29 -6.86 50.09 34.16
CA LEU A 29 -6.54 48.68 33.93
C LEU A 29 -7.77 47.87 33.48
N CYS A 30 -8.95 48.12 34.05
CA CYS A 30 -10.19 47.45 33.65
C CYS A 30 -10.74 47.89 32.29
N VAL A 31 -10.38 49.10 31.80
CA VAL A 31 -10.77 49.58 30.46
C VAL A 31 -9.74 49.18 29.39
N LEU A 32 -8.45 49.06 29.74
CA LEU A 32 -7.40 48.59 28.82
C LEU A 32 -7.34 47.05 28.69
N CYS A 33 -7.74 46.29 29.71
CA CYS A 33 -7.74 44.83 29.67
C CYS A 33 -8.68 44.22 28.60
N PRO A 34 -9.93 44.69 28.39
CA PRO A 34 -10.76 44.18 27.29
C PRO A 34 -10.23 44.60 25.92
N PHE A 35 -9.52 45.73 25.80
CA PHE A 35 -8.86 46.11 24.55
C PHE A 35 -7.65 45.23 24.24
N CYS A 36 -6.83 44.86 25.22
CA CYS A 36 -5.73 43.92 25.02
C CYS A 36 -6.20 42.49 24.72
N VAL A 37 -7.33 42.05 25.31
CA VAL A 37 -7.91 40.72 25.03
C VAL A 37 -8.62 40.70 23.67
N LEU A 38 -9.25 41.81 23.24
CA LEU A 38 -9.85 41.92 21.91
C LEU A 38 -8.81 42.07 20.78
N ASP A 39 -7.63 42.65 21.04
CA ASP A 39 -6.53 42.74 20.07
C ASP A 39 -5.69 41.44 20.02
N ALA A 40 -5.56 40.71 21.12
CA ALA A 40 -4.93 39.38 21.14
C ALA A 40 -5.78 38.28 20.47
N CYS A 41 -7.09 38.50 20.32
CA CYS A 41 -7.98 37.67 19.50
C CYS A 41 -8.01 38.09 18.01
N ARG A 42 -7.25 39.12 17.59
CA ARG A 42 -7.12 39.44 16.17
C ARG A 42 -6.14 38.48 15.49
N ARG A 43 -6.76 37.45 14.91
CA ARG A 43 -6.29 36.64 13.78
C ARG A 43 -5.03 35.85 14.08
N ALA A 44 -5.21 34.63 14.60
CA ALA A 44 -4.32 33.56 14.18
C ALA A 44 -4.17 33.65 12.64
N PRO A 45 -2.93 33.68 12.10
CA PRO A 45 -2.75 33.74 10.66
C PRO A 45 -3.56 32.62 10.01
N PRO A 46 -4.18 32.85 8.84
CA PRO A 46 -4.93 31.81 8.17
C PRO A 46 -4.04 30.57 8.05
N PRO A 47 -4.58 29.36 8.26
CA PRO A 47 -3.79 28.14 8.18
C PRO A 47 -3.04 28.12 6.85
N SER A 48 -1.74 27.81 6.91
CA SER A 48 -0.92 27.69 5.71
C SER A 48 -1.61 26.76 4.71
N PRO A 49 -1.61 27.10 3.41
CA PRO A 49 -2.23 26.24 2.41
C PRO A 49 -1.61 24.83 2.46
N PRO A 50 -2.37 23.77 2.13
CA PRO A 50 -1.85 22.42 2.12
C PRO A 50 -0.57 22.28 1.30
N LEU A 51 0.29 21.32 1.67
CA LEU A 51 1.49 21.04 0.90
C LEU A 51 1.14 20.43 -0.45
N VAL A 52 1.56 21.13 -1.51
CA VAL A 52 1.45 20.68 -2.90
C VAL A 52 2.81 20.21 -3.40
N ALA A 53 2.81 19.17 -4.24
CA ALA A 53 4.00 18.64 -4.90
C ALA A 53 4.70 19.71 -5.76
N ARG A 54 6.00 19.89 -5.54
CA ARG A 54 6.84 20.69 -6.43
C ARG A 54 7.51 19.76 -7.44
N VAL A 55 7.09 19.85 -8.70
CA VAL A 55 7.54 18.94 -9.77
C VAL A 55 8.61 19.54 -10.69
N SER A 56 8.94 20.83 -10.52
CA SER A 56 9.95 21.53 -11.33
C SER A 56 10.91 22.39 -10.50
N GLY A 57 12.11 22.62 -11.04
CA GLY A 57 13.15 23.47 -10.47
C GLY A 57 14.11 22.71 -9.57
N THR A 58 14.61 23.36 -8.52
CA THR A 58 15.62 22.78 -7.61
C THR A 58 15.08 22.65 -6.19
N PHE A 59 15.33 21.50 -5.56
CA PHE A 59 14.91 21.22 -4.19
C PHE A 59 16.10 20.75 -3.35
N GLU A 60 16.43 21.50 -2.29
CA GLU A 60 17.49 21.12 -1.35
C GLU A 60 16.97 20.12 -0.32
N THR A 61 17.68 19.02 -0.14
CA THR A 61 17.35 18.00 0.87
C THR A 61 18.60 17.40 1.47
N ALA A 62 18.52 17.04 2.75
CA ALA A 62 19.53 16.20 3.40
C ALA A 62 19.40 14.75 2.91
N GLY A 63 20.48 13.98 3.06
CA GLY A 63 20.50 12.53 2.76
C GLY A 63 20.97 12.17 1.34
N LEU A 64 21.18 13.17 0.47
CA LEU A 64 21.80 12.97 -0.85
C LEU A 64 23.31 13.15 -0.79
N SER A 65 24.04 12.34 -1.56
CA SER A 65 25.48 12.50 -1.77
C SER A 65 25.81 13.28 -3.05
N ALA A 66 24.95 13.18 -4.06
CA ALA A 66 25.04 13.87 -5.35
C ALA A 66 23.65 14.33 -5.83
N PRO A 67 23.58 15.27 -6.79
CA PRO A 67 22.31 15.68 -7.37
C PRO A 67 21.55 14.54 -8.05
N VAL A 68 20.22 14.53 -7.90
CA VAL A 68 19.29 13.60 -8.57
C VAL A 68 18.37 14.40 -9.49
N ARG A 69 18.34 14.08 -10.77
CA ARG A 69 17.47 14.73 -11.76
C ARG A 69 16.24 13.86 -12.01
N ILE A 70 15.07 14.45 -11.86
CA ILE A 70 13.77 13.78 -12.02
C ILE A 70 13.05 14.49 -13.17
N VAL A 71 12.90 13.80 -14.28
CA VAL A 71 12.13 14.26 -15.44
C VAL A 71 10.76 13.60 -15.37
N ARG A 72 9.68 14.38 -15.31
CA ARG A 72 8.32 13.84 -15.43
C ARG A 72 7.84 13.98 -16.85
N ASP A 73 7.33 12.88 -17.41
CA ASP A 73 6.67 12.91 -18.71
C ASP A 73 5.25 13.49 -18.61
N LYS A 74 4.60 13.67 -19.77
CA LYS A 74 3.23 14.17 -19.91
C LYS A 74 2.13 13.34 -19.21
N TRP A 75 2.47 12.16 -18.70
CA TRP A 75 1.57 11.26 -17.95
C TRP A 75 1.92 11.21 -16.46
N GLY A 76 2.86 12.06 -16.03
CA GLY A 76 3.33 12.15 -14.66
C GLY A 76 4.35 11.07 -14.28
N VAL A 77 4.82 10.23 -15.21
CA VAL A 77 5.78 9.17 -14.92
C VAL A 77 7.15 9.80 -14.64
N PRO A 78 7.74 9.60 -13.43
CA PRO A 78 9.06 10.11 -13.11
C PRO A 78 10.16 9.21 -13.69
N HIS A 79 11.05 9.81 -14.46
CA HIS A 79 12.33 9.26 -14.90
C HIS A 79 13.46 9.86 -14.05
N ILE A 80 14.06 9.02 -13.22
CA ILE A 80 14.98 9.40 -12.14
C ILE A 80 16.40 9.06 -12.57
N TYR A 81 17.24 10.08 -12.65
CA TYR A 81 18.65 9.99 -13.03
C TYR A 81 19.53 10.33 -11.84
N ALA A 82 20.39 9.39 -11.43
CA ALA A 82 21.31 9.55 -10.31
C ALA A 82 22.71 9.03 -10.64
N GLN A 83 23.71 9.47 -9.87
CA GLN A 83 25.10 9.05 -10.04
C GLN A 83 25.43 7.75 -9.28
N ASN A 84 24.59 7.35 -8.34
CA ASN A 84 24.76 6.16 -7.52
C ASN A 84 23.39 5.58 -7.10
N GLN A 85 23.43 4.36 -6.57
CA GLN A 85 22.26 3.59 -6.17
C GLN A 85 21.50 4.23 -5.01
N ASP A 86 22.20 4.75 -4.00
CA ASP A 86 21.55 5.29 -2.81
C ASP A 86 20.74 6.54 -3.16
N ASP A 87 21.33 7.46 -3.92
CA ASP A 87 20.64 8.66 -4.39
C ASP A 87 19.49 8.33 -5.37
N LEU A 88 19.61 7.27 -6.18
CA LEU A 88 18.54 6.79 -7.06
C LEU A 88 17.29 6.39 -6.26
N PHE A 89 17.46 5.52 -5.25
CA PHE A 89 16.36 5.03 -4.45
C PHE A 89 15.84 6.10 -3.47
N PHE A 90 16.69 7.00 -2.99
CA PHE A 90 16.26 8.22 -2.32
C PHE A 90 15.31 9.03 -3.22
N GLY A 91 15.70 9.27 -4.48
CA GLY A 91 14.86 9.94 -5.46
C GLY A 91 13.51 9.23 -5.66
N GLN A 92 13.52 7.90 -5.79
CA GLN A 92 12.30 7.09 -5.92
C GLN A 92 11.36 7.25 -4.73
N GLY A 93 11.89 7.16 -3.51
CA GLY A 93 11.10 7.35 -2.29
C GLY A 93 10.53 8.75 -2.16
N PHE A 94 11.32 9.77 -2.53
CA PHE A 94 10.89 11.16 -2.52
C PHE A 94 9.71 11.41 -3.47
N VAL A 95 9.77 10.94 -4.72
CA VAL A 95 8.68 11.18 -5.69
C VAL A 95 7.43 10.37 -5.35
N GLN A 96 7.57 9.12 -4.90
CA GLN A 96 6.42 8.32 -4.49
C GLN A 96 5.71 8.94 -3.28
N ALA A 97 6.45 9.45 -2.29
CA ALA A 97 5.86 10.18 -1.17
C ALA A 97 5.24 11.50 -1.65
N GLN A 98 5.91 12.24 -2.54
CA GLN A 98 5.37 13.47 -3.12
C GLN A 98 4.00 13.25 -3.77
N ASP A 99 3.85 12.13 -4.48
CA ASP A 99 2.67 11.87 -5.30
C ASP A 99 1.59 11.06 -4.55
N ARG A 100 1.95 10.22 -3.57
CA ARG A 100 1.08 9.19 -2.96
C ARG A 100 1.11 9.09 -1.43
N LEU A 101 1.66 10.06 -0.69
CA LEU A 101 1.90 9.93 0.77
C LEU A 101 0.68 9.47 1.57
N PHE A 102 -0.53 9.98 1.30
CA PHE A 102 -1.73 9.59 2.05
C PHE A 102 -2.09 8.12 1.81
N GLN A 103 -2.05 7.66 0.56
CA GLN A 103 -2.25 6.26 0.20
C GLN A 103 -1.21 5.36 0.88
N MET A 104 0.05 5.78 0.86
CA MET A 104 1.16 5.05 1.49
C MET A 104 1.01 4.95 3.02
N ASP A 105 0.65 6.05 3.70
CA ASP A 105 0.45 6.05 5.17
C ASP A 105 -0.75 5.17 5.56
N LEU A 106 -1.85 5.26 4.82
CA LEU A 106 -3.04 4.44 5.05
C LEU A 106 -2.75 2.95 4.82
N TRP A 107 -1.99 2.62 3.77
CA TRP A 107 -1.53 1.24 3.52
C TRP A 107 -0.64 0.77 4.66
N ARG A 108 0.36 1.55 5.07
CA ARG A 108 1.28 1.21 6.16
C ARG A 108 0.51 0.93 7.45
N ARG A 109 -0.43 1.79 7.84
CA ARG A 109 -1.27 1.59 9.03
C ARG A 109 -2.14 0.35 8.92
N SER A 110 -2.72 0.11 7.75
CA SER A 110 -3.44 -1.12 7.46
C SER A 110 -2.52 -2.32 7.71
N VAL A 111 -1.41 -2.44 7.03
CA VAL A 111 -0.62 -3.67 7.09
C VAL A 111 0.13 -3.87 8.41
N GLN A 112 0.30 -2.81 9.21
CA GLN A 112 0.84 -2.87 10.56
C GLN A 112 -0.21 -3.17 11.65
N GLY A 113 -1.50 -3.17 11.32
CA GLY A 113 -2.56 -3.28 12.33
C GLY A 113 -2.61 -2.05 13.23
N ARG A 114 -2.68 -0.86 12.63
CA ARG A 114 -2.66 0.45 13.29
C ARG A 114 -3.75 1.41 12.78
N LEU A 115 -4.79 0.89 12.12
CA LEU A 115 -5.90 1.73 11.64
C LEU A 115 -6.73 2.30 12.79
N SER A 116 -6.90 1.55 13.86
CA SER A 116 -7.65 1.95 15.06
C SER A 116 -7.07 3.19 15.76
N GLU A 117 -5.79 3.47 15.56
CA GLU A 117 -5.12 4.67 16.07
C GLU A 117 -5.72 5.95 15.46
N VAL A 118 -6.19 5.90 14.21
CA VAL A 118 -6.67 7.07 13.46
C VAL A 118 -8.14 6.98 13.04
N LEU A 119 -8.70 5.77 12.96
CA LEU A 119 -10.10 5.49 12.59
C LEU A 119 -10.96 4.98 13.77
N GLY A 120 -10.35 4.66 14.91
CA GLY A 120 -11.06 4.32 16.15
C GLY A 120 -11.46 2.85 16.31
N ALA A 121 -12.38 2.61 17.25
CA ALA A 121 -12.62 1.29 17.83
C ALA A 121 -13.09 0.21 16.84
N ASN A 122 -13.74 0.60 15.73
CA ASN A 122 -14.24 -0.34 14.71
C ASN A 122 -13.12 -1.11 14.00
N PHE A 123 -11.86 -0.68 14.14
CA PHE A 123 -10.71 -1.32 13.50
C PHE A 123 -9.89 -2.19 14.46
N VAL A 124 -10.23 -2.26 15.74
CA VAL A 124 -9.45 -2.97 16.77
C VAL A 124 -9.34 -4.46 16.46
N ASP A 125 -10.45 -5.14 16.16
CA ASP A 125 -10.45 -6.57 15.86
C ASP A 125 -9.60 -6.90 14.63
N ARG A 126 -9.69 -6.05 13.61
CA ARG A 126 -8.93 -6.18 12.36
C ARG A 126 -7.45 -5.94 12.62
N ASP A 127 -7.10 -4.91 13.38
CA ASP A 127 -5.71 -4.62 13.75
C ASP A 127 -5.09 -5.75 14.57
N ALA A 128 -5.84 -6.27 15.54
CA ALA A 128 -5.43 -7.43 16.33
C ALA A 128 -5.19 -8.65 15.44
N MET A 129 -6.07 -8.91 14.46
CA MET A 129 -5.93 -10.02 13.53
C MET A 129 -4.72 -9.85 12.59
N THR A 130 -4.50 -8.65 12.03
CA THR A 130 -3.31 -8.38 11.23
C THR A 130 -2.02 -8.54 12.03
N ARG A 131 -1.98 -8.12 13.30
CA ARG A 131 -0.79 -8.28 14.14
C ARG A 131 -0.47 -9.74 14.47
N ARG A 132 -1.46 -10.63 14.52
CA ARG A 132 -1.25 -12.08 14.75
C ARG A 132 -0.38 -12.72 13.66
N VAL A 133 -0.57 -12.32 12.41
CA VAL A 133 0.16 -12.91 11.26
C VAL A 133 1.46 -12.17 10.93
N GLN A 134 1.87 -11.20 11.75
CA GLN A 134 3.12 -10.49 11.52
C GLN A 134 4.31 -11.38 11.88
N TYR A 135 5.36 -11.27 11.08
CA TYR A 135 6.63 -11.94 11.33
C TYR A 135 7.39 -11.30 12.48
N ARG A 136 7.94 -12.15 13.36
CA ARG A 136 8.72 -11.77 14.55
C ARG A 136 10.06 -12.52 14.63
N GLY A 137 10.49 -13.13 13.51
CA GLY A 137 11.74 -13.88 13.44
C GLY A 137 12.96 -13.00 13.16
N ASP A 138 14.03 -13.61 12.64
CA ASP A 138 15.31 -12.96 12.39
C ASP A 138 15.24 -11.98 11.20
N LEU A 139 15.29 -10.68 11.52
CA LEU A 139 15.31 -9.62 10.53
C LEU A 139 16.57 -9.62 9.65
N ASN A 140 17.71 -10.17 10.10
CA ASN A 140 18.88 -10.27 9.25
C ASN A 140 18.68 -11.32 8.15
N ALA A 141 18.13 -12.49 8.50
CA ALA A 141 17.73 -13.51 7.52
C ALA A 141 16.67 -12.99 6.55
N GLU A 142 15.73 -12.18 7.04
CA GLU A 142 14.71 -11.52 6.23
C GLU A 142 15.35 -10.63 5.16
N TRP A 143 16.22 -9.68 5.55
CA TRP A 143 16.90 -8.81 4.60
C TRP A 143 17.81 -9.56 3.62
N ALA A 144 18.54 -10.58 4.10
CA ALA A 144 19.43 -11.38 3.27
C ALA A 144 18.70 -12.13 2.14
N SER A 145 17.39 -12.37 2.29
CA SER A 145 16.58 -13.07 1.28
C SER A 145 16.41 -12.28 -0.01
N TYR A 146 16.42 -10.95 0.03
CA TYR A 146 16.14 -10.10 -1.14
C TYR A 146 17.38 -9.69 -1.94
N GLY A 147 18.56 -9.80 -1.33
CA GLY A 147 19.83 -9.43 -1.96
C GLY A 147 20.77 -8.76 -0.96
N PRO A 148 22.09 -8.75 -1.23
CA PRO A 148 23.06 -8.16 -0.31
C PRO A 148 22.88 -6.65 -0.12
N ASP A 149 22.24 -5.96 -1.07
CA ASP A 149 22.03 -4.53 -1.08
C ASP A 149 20.59 -4.09 -0.76
N ALA A 150 19.67 -5.04 -0.57
CA ALA A 150 18.24 -4.73 -0.37
C ALA A 150 17.98 -3.86 0.86
N LYS A 151 18.69 -4.10 1.97
CA LYS A 151 18.57 -3.29 3.19
C LYS A 151 19.06 -1.85 2.98
N THR A 152 20.13 -1.67 2.22
CA THR A 152 20.69 -0.34 1.89
C THR A 152 19.74 0.41 0.95
N ILE A 153 19.23 -0.26 -0.09
CA ILE A 153 18.20 0.26 -0.99
C ILE A 153 16.97 0.71 -0.21
N ALA A 154 16.46 -0.14 0.68
CA ALA A 154 15.33 0.17 1.55
C ALA A 154 15.58 1.39 2.45
N ALA A 155 16.79 1.51 3.00
CA ALA A 155 17.16 2.66 3.83
C ALA A 155 17.21 3.96 3.02
N ALA A 156 17.79 3.95 1.82
CA ALA A 156 17.84 5.11 0.94
C ALA A 156 16.43 5.53 0.49
N PHE A 157 15.62 4.57 0.07
CA PHE A 157 14.21 4.75 -0.27
C PHE A 157 13.40 5.41 0.84
N VAL A 158 13.51 4.88 2.06
CA VAL A 158 12.87 5.45 3.24
C VAL A 158 13.42 6.84 3.59
N GLY A 159 14.71 7.10 3.35
CA GLY A 159 15.30 8.43 3.45
C GLY A 159 14.59 9.44 2.55
N GLY A 160 14.33 9.07 1.29
CA GLY A 160 13.56 9.87 0.34
C GLY A 160 12.13 10.14 0.79
N ILE A 161 11.42 9.10 1.26
CA ILE A 161 10.08 9.24 1.84
C ILE A 161 10.11 10.23 3.01
N ASN A 162 11.07 10.06 3.92
CA ASN A 162 11.17 10.87 5.13
C ASN A 162 11.53 12.33 4.86
N ALA A 163 12.26 12.62 3.78
CA ALA A 163 12.50 13.98 3.34
C ALA A 163 11.18 14.69 3.00
N TRP A 164 10.25 14.02 2.31
CA TRP A 164 8.92 14.57 2.05
C TRP A 164 8.01 14.59 3.28
N VAL A 165 8.01 13.52 4.08
CA VAL A 165 7.21 13.43 5.32
C VAL A 165 7.57 14.55 6.29
N THR A 166 8.84 14.95 6.38
CA THR A 166 9.27 16.06 7.23
C THR A 166 8.51 17.35 6.90
N LEU A 167 8.41 17.70 5.60
CA LEU A 167 7.61 18.84 5.13
C LEU A 167 6.12 18.64 5.42
N ALA A 168 5.60 17.44 5.15
CA ALA A 168 4.19 17.11 5.34
C ALA A 168 3.75 17.15 6.81
N ARG A 169 4.66 16.97 7.78
CA ARG A 169 4.35 17.09 9.22
C ARG A 169 4.19 18.55 9.65
N GLU A 170 4.95 19.46 9.04
CA GLU A 170 4.85 20.91 9.25
C GLU A 170 3.62 21.47 8.54
N ARG A 171 3.42 21.09 7.28
CA ARG A 171 2.32 21.53 6.42
C ARG A 171 1.67 20.31 5.76
N PRO A 172 0.62 19.72 6.35
CA PRO A 172 0.01 18.50 5.81
C PRO A 172 -0.63 18.71 4.43
N PRO A 173 -0.57 17.70 3.55
CA PRO A 173 -1.41 17.62 2.35
C PRO A 173 -2.91 17.64 2.70
N GLU A 174 -3.75 18.05 1.75
CA GLU A 174 -5.20 18.22 1.94
C GLU A 174 -5.85 16.96 2.54
N GLU A 175 -5.43 15.79 2.06
CA GLU A 175 -5.93 14.49 2.47
C GLU A 175 -5.74 14.26 3.97
N PHE A 176 -4.56 14.62 4.50
CA PHE A 176 -4.27 14.53 5.94
C PHE A 176 -5.02 15.57 6.76
N VAL A 177 -5.19 16.79 6.23
CA VAL A 177 -5.99 17.84 6.88
C VAL A 177 -7.43 17.38 7.05
N LEU A 178 -8.04 16.84 5.99
CA LEU A 178 -9.41 16.33 5.99
C LEU A 178 -9.57 15.08 6.86
N ALA A 179 -8.59 14.19 6.84
CA ALA A 179 -8.61 12.96 7.63
C ALA A 179 -8.40 13.22 9.15
N GLY A 180 -7.77 14.34 9.50
CA GLY A 180 -7.56 14.77 10.87
C GLY A 180 -6.41 14.04 11.58
N TRP A 181 -5.40 13.59 10.85
CA TRP A 181 -4.13 13.09 11.41
C TRP A 181 -2.93 13.54 10.60
N LYS A 182 -1.72 13.37 11.16
CA LYS A 182 -0.46 13.71 10.49
C LYS A 182 0.29 12.46 10.05
N PRO A 183 1.09 12.52 8.97
CA PRO A 183 1.96 11.42 8.58
C PRO A 183 3.06 11.18 9.63
N GLU A 184 3.52 9.95 9.74
CA GLU A 184 4.66 9.55 10.59
C GLU A 184 5.89 9.23 9.74
N LEU A 185 7.08 9.39 10.33
CA LEU A 185 8.33 8.96 9.69
C LEU A 185 8.31 7.45 9.47
N TRP A 186 8.95 7.03 8.39
CA TRP A 186 9.06 5.65 7.95
C TRP A 186 10.38 5.04 8.42
N ALA A 187 10.37 3.74 8.65
CA ALA A 187 11.55 2.92 8.89
C ALA A 187 11.70 1.86 7.79
N PRO A 188 12.92 1.36 7.49
CA PRO A 188 13.11 0.28 6.51
C PRO A 188 12.26 -0.96 6.80
N ALA A 189 12.01 -1.24 8.08
CA ALA A 189 11.15 -2.35 8.50
C ALA A 189 9.67 -2.19 8.06
N ASP A 190 9.21 -0.97 7.78
CA ASP A 190 7.85 -0.73 7.25
C ASP A 190 7.66 -1.38 5.87
N LEU A 191 8.76 -1.63 5.14
CA LEU A 191 8.74 -2.27 3.83
C LEU A 191 8.64 -3.80 3.89
N LEU A 192 8.89 -4.40 5.07
CA LEU A 192 8.92 -5.86 5.27
C LEU A 192 7.53 -6.48 5.49
N ASN A 193 6.49 -5.75 5.10
CA ASN A 193 5.12 -6.22 5.22
C ASN A 193 4.86 -7.44 4.32
N ARG A 194 4.06 -8.36 4.84
CA ARG A 194 3.62 -9.61 4.21
C ARG A 194 2.11 -9.86 4.29
N THR A 195 1.34 -8.94 4.90
CA THR A 195 -0.11 -9.07 4.99
C THR A 195 -0.77 -9.17 3.62
N ASP A 196 -0.26 -8.46 2.61
CA ASP A 196 -0.79 -8.55 1.24
C ASP A 196 -0.53 -9.93 0.64
N ALA A 197 0.58 -10.58 1.02
CA ALA A 197 0.88 -11.93 0.59
C ALA A 197 -0.05 -12.97 1.23
N PHE A 198 -0.35 -12.84 2.53
CA PHE A 198 -1.32 -13.68 3.24
C PHE A 198 -2.69 -13.65 2.54
N VAL A 199 -3.15 -12.43 2.24
CA VAL A 199 -4.46 -12.22 1.63
C VAL A 199 -4.48 -12.73 0.19
N ALA A 200 -3.38 -12.57 -0.54
CA ALA A 200 -3.27 -13.02 -1.92
C ALA A 200 -3.17 -14.55 -2.06
N SER A 201 -2.66 -15.27 -1.05
CA SER A 201 -2.62 -16.73 -1.06
C SER A 201 -4.02 -17.34 -1.01
N GLY A 202 -4.91 -16.85 -0.15
CA GLY A 202 -6.31 -17.31 -0.07
C GLY A 202 -6.52 -18.77 0.39
N ASP A 203 -5.44 -19.55 0.49
CA ASP A 203 -5.43 -20.99 0.77
C ASP A 203 -6.12 -21.35 2.09
N ALA A 204 -5.91 -20.57 3.15
CA ALA A 204 -6.53 -20.85 4.44
C ALA A 204 -8.07 -20.79 4.37
N ILE A 205 -8.64 -19.92 3.53
CA ILE A 205 -10.10 -19.85 3.31
C ILE A 205 -10.58 -21.08 2.53
N ASP A 206 -9.86 -21.47 1.48
CA ASP A 206 -10.21 -22.67 0.70
C ASP A 206 -10.09 -23.94 1.54
N GLU A 207 -9.10 -24.02 2.41
CA GLU A 207 -8.90 -25.15 3.31
C GLU A 207 -9.98 -25.25 4.39
N THR A 208 -10.42 -24.13 4.97
CA THR A 208 -11.57 -24.13 5.89
C THR A 208 -12.83 -24.68 5.23
N SER A 209 -13.03 -24.37 3.95
CA SER A 209 -14.13 -24.91 3.14
C SER A 209 -13.97 -26.41 2.91
N ARG A 210 -12.76 -26.89 2.55
CA ARG A 210 -12.44 -28.32 2.43
C ARG A 210 -12.66 -29.09 3.73
N LYS A 211 -12.23 -28.52 4.87
CA LYS A 211 -12.34 -29.11 6.22
C LYS A 211 -13.72 -28.90 6.86
N ARG A 212 -14.67 -28.24 6.18
CA ARG A 212 -16.03 -27.91 6.68
C ARG A 212 -16.00 -27.22 8.04
N LEU A 213 -15.01 -26.33 8.25
CA LEU A 213 -14.90 -25.55 9.47
C LEU A 213 -16.03 -24.50 9.55
N SER A 214 -16.34 -24.03 10.76
CA SER A 214 -17.45 -23.09 10.95
C SER A 214 -17.18 -21.74 10.26
N GLY A 215 -18.24 -21.06 9.84
CA GLY A 215 -18.15 -19.72 9.24
C GLY A 215 -17.42 -18.69 10.12
N VAL A 216 -17.36 -18.92 11.43
CA VAL A 216 -16.61 -18.08 12.39
C VAL A 216 -15.10 -18.14 12.13
N VAL A 217 -14.55 -19.30 11.76
CA VAL A 217 -13.12 -19.44 11.43
C VAL A 217 -12.81 -18.74 10.12
N VAL A 218 -13.71 -18.87 9.13
CA VAL A 218 -13.62 -18.16 7.84
C VAL A 218 -13.64 -16.65 8.06
N ASP A 219 -14.58 -16.16 8.87
CA ASP A 219 -14.71 -14.74 9.18
C ASP A 219 -13.51 -14.20 9.97
N ALA A 220 -12.89 -15.01 10.83
CA ALA A 220 -11.67 -14.65 11.52
C ALA A 220 -10.50 -14.47 10.54
N ILE A 221 -10.31 -15.42 9.62
CA ILE A 221 -9.25 -15.35 8.59
C ILE A 221 -9.47 -14.16 7.66
N ARG A 222 -10.72 -13.92 7.22
CA ARG A 222 -11.09 -12.77 6.38
C ARG A 222 -10.84 -11.40 7.02
N ARG A 223 -10.68 -11.34 8.35
CA ARG A 223 -10.32 -10.10 9.06
C ARG A 223 -8.83 -9.79 8.97
N VAL A 224 -7.97 -10.72 8.54
CA VAL A 224 -6.58 -10.44 8.20
C VAL A 224 -6.54 -9.63 6.90
N GLY A 225 -5.94 -8.43 6.91
CA GLY A 225 -5.54 -7.71 5.69
C GLY A 225 -6.67 -7.49 4.66
N THR A 226 -7.42 -6.41 4.72
CA THR A 226 -7.28 -5.24 3.85
C THR A 226 -8.57 -4.49 4.10
N PRO A 227 -8.54 -3.25 4.60
CA PRO A 227 -9.77 -2.52 4.87
C PRO A 227 -10.49 -2.21 3.54
N PRO A 228 -11.81 -2.01 3.57
CA PRO A 228 -12.65 -1.82 2.38
C PRO A 228 -12.35 -0.55 1.55
N PHE A 229 -11.30 0.22 1.89
CA PHE A 229 -10.84 1.38 1.12
C PHE A 229 -9.78 1.03 0.05
N PHE A 230 -9.19 -0.18 0.12
CA PHE A 230 -8.25 -0.70 -0.89
C PHE A 230 -8.92 -1.79 -1.74
N VAL A 231 -10.10 -1.51 -2.28
CA VAL A 231 -10.78 -2.41 -3.23
C VAL A 231 -9.93 -2.48 -4.51
N GLY A 232 -9.10 -3.53 -4.62
CA GLY A 232 -8.28 -3.77 -5.82
C GLY A 232 -6.91 -4.39 -5.59
N LEU A 233 -6.35 -4.34 -4.37
CA LEU A 233 -5.07 -5.02 -4.07
C LEU A 233 -5.25 -6.55 -3.88
N ALA A 234 -6.44 -6.97 -3.45
CA ALA A 234 -6.82 -8.36 -3.19
C ALA A 234 -7.86 -8.90 -4.19
N ALA A 235 -8.15 -8.17 -5.29
CA ALA A 235 -8.99 -8.75 -6.33
C ALA A 235 -8.16 -9.82 -7.06
N PRO A 236 -8.54 -11.10 -7.04
CA PRO A 236 -7.95 -12.05 -7.97
C PRO A 236 -8.10 -11.47 -9.38
N VAL A 237 -7.02 -11.48 -10.16
CA VAL A 237 -7.17 -11.40 -11.62
C VAL A 237 -8.05 -12.60 -11.96
N GLN A 238 -9.31 -12.32 -12.30
CA GLN A 238 -10.31 -13.38 -12.43
C GLN A 238 -9.84 -14.43 -13.44
N VAL A 239 -9.64 -15.65 -12.96
CA VAL A 239 -9.76 -16.86 -13.78
C VAL A 239 -11.21 -17.32 -13.62
N ARG A 240 -12.02 -17.17 -14.67
CA ARG A 240 -13.37 -17.75 -14.68
C ARG A 240 -13.29 -19.20 -15.14
N LEU A 241 -13.71 -20.11 -14.28
CA LEU A 241 -14.26 -21.39 -14.72
C LEU A 241 -15.70 -21.17 -15.18
N LYS A 242 -16.03 -21.74 -16.33
CA LYS A 242 -17.36 -21.72 -16.93
C LYS A 242 -18.31 -22.51 -16.02
N ALA A 243 -19.37 -21.88 -15.53
CA ALA A 243 -20.54 -22.56 -15.01
C ALA A 243 -21.76 -22.06 -15.78
N ASP A 244 -22.51 -23.01 -16.34
CA ASP A 244 -23.78 -22.76 -17.02
C ASP A 244 -24.83 -22.29 -16.01
N ALA A 245 -25.54 -21.21 -16.34
CA ALA A 245 -27.00 -21.12 -16.28
C ALA A 245 -27.43 -19.68 -16.61
N THR A 246 -28.41 -19.58 -17.51
CA THR A 246 -29.17 -18.39 -17.84
C THR A 246 -29.97 -17.91 -16.62
N ASP A 247 -29.80 -16.65 -16.23
CA ASP A 247 -30.80 -15.93 -15.43
C ASP A 247 -30.91 -14.47 -15.91
N ALA A 248 -32.14 -13.95 -15.82
CA ALA A 248 -32.59 -12.70 -16.41
C ALA A 248 -31.84 -11.46 -15.90
N ALA A 249 -31.83 -10.41 -16.73
CA ALA A 249 -31.08 -9.16 -16.54
C ALA A 249 -31.54 -8.35 -15.30
N THR A 250 -30.97 -8.65 -14.13
CA THR A 250 -30.80 -7.66 -13.06
C THR A 250 -29.85 -6.54 -13.53
N PRO A 251 -30.12 -5.26 -13.25
CA PRO A 251 -29.13 -4.19 -13.48
C PRO A 251 -27.86 -4.54 -12.73
N LYS A 252 -26.75 -4.69 -13.46
CA LYS A 252 -25.47 -5.01 -12.87
C LYS A 252 -24.95 -3.76 -12.14
N PRO A 253 -24.51 -3.87 -10.88
CA PRO A 253 -24.05 -2.71 -10.12
C PRO A 253 -22.77 -2.12 -10.74
N ALA A 254 -22.64 -0.79 -10.65
CA ALA A 254 -21.47 -0.06 -11.12
C ALA A 254 -20.17 -0.60 -10.52
N ARG A 255 -19.11 -0.70 -11.33
CA ARG A 255 -17.80 -1.19 -10.91
C ARG A 255 -17.11 -0.13 -10.04
N THR A 256 -16.75 -0.49 -8.82
CA THR A 256 -15.92 0.36 -7.95
C THR A 256 -14.44 0.00 -8.12
N LEU A 257 -13.60 0.99 -8.43
CA LEU A 257 -12.17 0.87 -8.67
C LEU A 257 -11.37 1.67 -7.64
N ALA A 258 -10.12 1.28 -7.38
CA ALA A 258 -9.26 1.99 -6.44
C ALA A 258 -8.80 3.36 -6.99
N HIS A 259 -8.87 4.38 -6.14
CA HIS A 259 -8.22 5.66 -6.34
C HIS A 259 -7.47 6.06 -5.07
N PRO A 260 -6.17 6.36 -5.12
CA PRO A 260 -5.26 6.26 -6.27
C PRO A 260 -5.04 4.81 -6.74
N SER A 261 -4.50 4.66 -7.96
CA SER A 261 -4.14 3.33 -8.48
C SER A 261 -3.26 2.58 -7.47
N PRO A 262 -3.40 1.26 -7.29
CA PRO A 262 -2.46 0.48 -6.46
C PRO A 262 -1.07 0.36 -7.09
N ARG A 263 -0.88 0.83 -8.32
CA ARG A 263 0.38 0.82 -9.06
C ARG A 263 0.95 2.22 -9.23
N TYR A 264 2.27 2.30 -9.23
CA TYR A 264 3.05 3.49 -9.48
C TYR A 264 4.10 3.23 -10.54
N LEU A 265 4.01 3.92 -11.68
CA LEU A 265 5.02 3.84 -12.75
C LEU A 265 6.26 4.67 -12.41
N VAL A 266 7.45 4.16 -12.69
CA VAL A 266 8.72 4.86 -12.47
C VAL A 266 9.80 4.31 -13.39
N HIS A 267 10.73 5.18 -13.82
CA HIS A 267 11.96 4.80 -14.51
C HIS A 267 13.17 5.16 -13.64
N LEU A 268 14.03 4.18 -13.37
CA LEU A 268 15.22 4.32 -12.53
C LEU A 268 16.48 4.18 -13.38
N ASN A 269 17.31 5.22 -13.43
CA ASN A 269 18.54 5.26 -14.23
C ASN A 269 19.75 5.73 -13.39
N ALA A 270 20.71 4.82 -13.21
CA ALA A 270 21.99 5.04 -12.54
C ALA A 270 23.00 3.94 -12.97
N PRO A 271 24.27 3.97 -12.57
CA PRO A 271 25.18 2.86 -12.85
C PRO A 271 24.60 1.51 -12.37
N ARG A 272 24.45 0.55 -13.29
CA ARG A 272 23.82 -0.78 -13.10
C ARG A 272 22.30 -0.79 -12.91
N TRP A 273 21.63 0.35 -13.08
CA TRP A 273 20.17 0.48 -13.00
C TRP A 273 19.65 1.22 -14.24
N ASN A 274 18.76 0.59 -14.98
CA ASN A 274 18.06 1.23 -16.08
C ASN A 274 16.78 0.42 -16.33
N VAL A 275 15.79 0.67 -15.48
CA VAL A 275 14.60 -0.16 -15.38
C VAL A 275 13.36 0.72 -15.28
N ILE A 276 12.35 0.40 -16.08
CA ILE A 276 11.08 1.12 -16.11
C ILE A 276 9.92 0.16 -15.95
N GLY A 277 8.90 0.61 -15.24
CA GLY A 277 7.67 -0.15 -15.08
C GLY A 277 6.93 0.28 -13.83
N ALA A 278 6.13 -0.63 -13.28
CA ALA A 278 5.29 -0.38 -12.13
C ALA A 278 5.77 -1.12 -10.88
N THR A 279 5.54 -0.49 -9.74
CA THR A 279 5.69 -1.07 -8.40
C THR A 279 4.52 -0.66 -7.52
N SER A 280 4.43 -1.22 -6.32
CA SER A 280 3.57 -0.69 -5.26
C SER A 280 4.12 0.65 -4.75
N PRO A 281 3.28 1.68 -4.49
CA PRO A 281 3.72 3.03 -4.08
C PRO A 281 4.66 3.09 -2.87
N TRP A 282 4.64 2.05 -2.03
CA TRP A 282 5.41 1.93 -0.80
C TRP A 282 6.63 1.01 -0.93
N LEU A 283 6.95 0.46 -2.11
CA LEU A 283 8.12 -0.40 -2.31
C LEU A 283 9.12 0.22 -3.31
N PRO A 284 10.44 -0.01 -3.11
CA PRO A 284 11.47 0.37 -4.08
C PRO A 284 11.50 -0.59 -5.27
N GLY A 285 12.15 -0.17 -6.36
CA GLY A 285 12.37 -0.99 -7.56
C GLY A 285 11.15 -1.07 -8.48
N VAL A 286 11.16 -2.05 -9.40
CA VAL A 286 10.12 -2.26 -10.41
C VAL A 286 9.59 -3.71 -10.39
N ALA A 287 8.38 -3.91 -9.86
CA ALA A 287 7.78 -5.23 -9.76
C ALA A 287 7.26 -5.81 -11.10
N ILE A 288 6.85 -4.94 -12.02
CA ILE A 288 6.32 -5.27 -13.34
C ILE A 288 6.98 -4.32 -14.34
N GLY A 289 7.84 -4.79 -15.24
CA GLY A 289 8.61 -3.87 -16.05
C GLY A 289 9.56 -4.53 -17.02
N HIS A 290 10.48 -3.71 -17.51
CA HIS A 290 11.60 -4.15 -18.31
C HIS A 290 12.84 -3.31 -18.01
N ASN A 291 14.00 -3.87 -18.29
CA ASN A 291 15.26 -3.14 -18.43
C ASN A 291 15.68 -3.15 -19.91
N GLU A 292 16.95 -2.91 -20.23
CA GLU A 292 17.40 -2.89 -21.63
C GLU A 292 17.37 -4.26 -22.31
N ARG A 293 17.24 -5.34 -21.53
CA ARG A 293 17.46 -6.72 -22.01
C ARG A 293 16.24 -7.60 -21.87
N ILE A 294 15.54 -7.53 -20.74
CA ILE A 294 14.44 -8.43 -20.40
C ILE A 294 13.21 -7.64 -19.94
N ALA A 295 12.04 -8.25 -20.10
CA ALA A 295 10.78 -7.82 -19.51
C ALA A 295 10.19 -8.94 -18.66
N TRP A 296 9.53 -8.56 -17.57
CA TRP A 296 8.86 -9.48 -16.66
C TRP A 296 7.48 -8.98 -16.24
N ASN A 297 6.57 -9.94 -16.02
CA ASN A 297 5.24 -9.65 -15.51
C ASN A 297 4.78 -10.76 -14.54
N PRO A 298 4.77 -10.54 -13.23
CA PRO A 298 4.20 -11.46 -12.25
C PRO A 298 2.67 -11.54 -12.39
N ALA A 299 2.16 -12.69 -12.86
CA ALA A 299 0.76 -13.02 -12.81
C ALA A 299 0.41 -13.77 -11.50
N PRO A 300 -0.82 -13.65 -10.97
CA PRO A 300 -1.29 -14.50 -9.89
C PRO A 300 -1.13 -15.99 -10.23
N PHE A 301 -0.76 -16.77 -9.22
CA PHE A 301 -0.64 -18.21 -9.31
C PHE A 301 -1.07 -18.81 -7.98
N ASP A 302 -2.01 -19.74 -8.01
CA ASP A 302 -2.47 -20.42 -6.82
C ASP A 302 -1.45 -21.48 -6.43
N ALA A 303 -0.82 -21.31 -5.27
CA ALA A 303 0.09 -22.29 -4.70
C ALA A 303 -0.24 -22.49 -3.24
N ASP A 304 -0.35 -23.75 -2.83
CA ASP A 304 -0.72 -24.16 -1.48
C ASP A 304 0.39 -23.83 -0.46
N THR A 305 0.27 -22.64 0.16
CA THR A 305 1.25 -21.99 1.03
C THR A 305 0.78 -21.82 2.49
N GLU A 306 -0.43 -22.28 2.81
CA GLU A 306 -1.03 -22.15 4.14
C GLU A 306 -1.68 -23.48 4.55
N ASP A 307 -1.58 -23.83 5.84
CA ASP A 307 -2.28 -24.97 6.45
C ASP A 307 -2.98 -24.55 7.76
N VAL A 308 -4.22 -25.02 7.94
CA VAL A 308 -5.07 -24.78 9.12
C VAL A 308 -5.11 -26.02 9.99
N TYR A 309 -4.50 -25.95 11.16
CA TYR A 309 -4.49 -27.02 12.16
C TYR A 309 -5.65 -26.85 13.14
N THR A 310 -6.22 -27.97 13.59
CA THR A 310 -7.21 -28.00 14.67
C THR A 310 -6.60 -28.70 15.86
N GLU A 311 -6.50 -27.99 16.99
CA GLU A 311 -5.75 -28.44 18.16
C GLU A 311 -6.61 -28.33 19.43
N PRO A 312 -6.58 -29.31 20.35
CA PRO A 312 -7.27 -29.17 21.64
C PRO A 312 -6.70 -28.02 22.47
N VAL A 313 -7.57 -27.23 23.09
CA VAL A 313 -7.16 -26.15 24.00
C VAL A 313 -6.55 -26.77 25.25
N GLY A 314 -5.25 -26.51 25.47
CA GLY A 314 -4.48 -26.97 26.63
C GLY A 314 -3.53 -28.16 26.40
N GLN A 315 -3.49 -28.79 25.22
CA GLN A 315 -2.53 -29.87 24.91
C GLN A 315 -1.23 -29.38 24.28
N SER A 316 -1.23 -28.24 23.59
CA SER A 316 -0.02 -27.62 23.03
C SER A 316 0.54 -26.57 24.00
N THR A 317 1.87 -26.54 24.13
CA THR A 317 2.56 -25.42 24.78
C THR A 317 2.22 -24.16 23.99
N ARG A 318 1.58 -23.18 24.66
CA ARG A 318 1.23 -21.90 24.06
C ARG A 318 2.16 -20.82 24.56
N GLU A 319 2.82 -20.15 23.62
CA GLU A 319 3.42 -18.86 23.91
C GLU A 319 2.33 -17.80 23.75
N ILE A 320 2.10 -17.02 24.81
CA ILE A 320 1.11 -15.94 24.81
C ILE A 320 1.87 -14.62 24.87
N VAL A 321 1.76 -13.85 23.78
CA VAL A 321 2.29 -12.49 23.69
C VAL A 321 1.13 -11.52 23.87
N LYS A 322 1.25 -10.62 24.85
CA LYS A 322 0.26 -9.55 25.08
C LYS A 322 0.69 -8.30 24.32
N GLU A 323 -0.18 -7.80 23.45
CA GLU A 323 0.12 -6.60 22.66
C GLU A 323 -0.90 -5.47 22.90
N PRO A 324 -0.43 -4.22 23.08
CA PRO A 324 -1.29 -3.05 23.15
C PRO A 324 -1.62 -2.50 21.75
N ILE A 325 -2.89 -2.14 21.55
CA ILE A 325 -3.41 -1.39 20.41
C ILE A 325 -3.89 -0.03 20.92
N VAL A 326 -3.30 1.04 20.39
CA VAL A 326 -3.77 2.41 20.65
C VAL A 326 -5.05 2.65 19.84
N VAL A 327 -6.07 3.23 20.48
CA VAL A 327 -7.39 3.43 19.85
C VAL A 327 -7.78 4.90 19.95
N LYS A 328 -8.13 5.52 18.81
CA LYS A 328 -8.61 6.90 18.77
C LYS A 328 -9.77 7.10 19.75
N GLY A 329 -9.66 8.14 20.58
CA GLY A 329 -10.68 8.48 21.58
C GLY A 329 -10.62 7.66 22.88
N ARG A 330 -9.65 6.76 23.05
CA ARG A 330 -9.43 6.05 24.33
C ARG A 330 -8.14 6.53 25.00
N SER A 331 -8.18 6.68 26.32
CA SER A 331 -7.02 7.06 27.15
C SER A 331 -6.10 5.89 27.49
N LYS A 332 -6.58 4.65 27.38
CA LYS A 332 -5.82 3.41 27.61
C LYS A 332 -5.85 2.54 26.35
N PRO A 333 -4.75 1.83 26.03
CA PRO A 333 -4.73 0.90 24.91
C PRO A 333 -5.66 -0.29 25.15
N PHE A 334 -6.17 -0.88 24.06
CA PHE A 334 -6.78 -2.20 24.09
C PHE A 334 -5.68 -3.25 24.07
N VAL A 335 -5.64 -4.13 25.06
CA VAL A 335 -4.64 -5.21 25.14
C VAL A 335 -5.29 -6.49 24.68
N PHE A 336 -4.63 -7.20 23.76
CA PHE A 336 -5.08 -8.50 23.27
C PHE A 336 -3.95 -9.52 23.31
N ASP A 337 -4.33 -10.79 23.27
CA ASP A 337 -3.43 -11.92 23.32
C ASP A 337 -3.21 -12.45 21.89
N ILE A 338 -1.94 -12.64 21.55
CA ILE A 338 -1.47 -13.44 20.41
C ILE A 338 -1.00 -14.76 20.99
N GLU A 339 -1.58 -15.85 20.51
CA GLU A 339 -1.24 -17.20 20.96
C GLU A 339 -0.52 -17.93 19.82
N HIS A 340 0.67 -18.44 20.11
CA HIS A 340 1.44 -19.28 19.20
C HIS A 340 1.45 -20.72 19.70
N THR A 341 1.31 -21.67 18.77
CA THR A 341 1.54 -23.09 18.97
C THR A 341 2.74 -23.53 18.11
N PRO A 342 3.27 -24.76 18.30
CA PRO A 342 4.31 -25.28 17.42
C PRO A 342 3.92 -25.31 15.93
N HIS A 343 2.63 -25.36 15.60
CA HIS A 343 2.14 -25.32 14.22
C HIS A 343 2.07 -23.90 13.65
N GLY A 344 1.82 -22.87 14.47
CA GLY A 344 1.68 -21.50 13.97
C GLY A 344 0.91 -20.58 14.90
N VAL A 345 0.22 -19.59 14.34
CA VAL A 345 -0.55 -18.61 15.13
C VAL A 345 -2.01 -19.03 15.25
N VAL A 346 -2.57 -18.94 16.45
CA VAL A 346 -3.99 -19.18 16.69
C VAL A 346 -4.81 -18.02 16.13
N VAL A 347 -5.70 -18.31 15.18
CA VAL A 347 -6.59 -17.32 14.55
C VAL A 347 -8.02 -17.38 15.09
N ALA A 348 -8.44 -18.52 15.62
CA ALA A 348 -9.76 -18.69 16.21
C ALA A 348 -9.75 -19.78 17.31
N SER A 349 -10.76 -19.76 18.18
CA SER A 349 -11.01 -20.83 19.16
C SER A 349 -12.50 -21.13 19.29
N ASP A 350 -12.81 -22.41 19.50
CA ASP A 350 -14.13 -22.91 19.89
C ASP A 350 -14.04 -23.42 21.32
N ARG A 351 -14.42 -22.58 22.28
CA ARG A 351 -14.38 -22.93 23.70
C ARG A 351 -15.37 -24.02 24.07
N ALA A 352 -16.50 -24.13 23.37
CA ALA A 352 -17.51 -25.14 23.67
C ALA A 352 -17.01 -26.55 23.33
N ARG A 353 -16.20 -26.66 22.26
CA ARG A 353 -15.57 -27.92 21.84
C ARG A 353 -14.13 -28.07 22.32
N ASN A 354 -13.62 -27.11 23.09
CA ASN A 354 -12.23 -27.06 23.54
C ASN A 354 -11.22 -27.17 22.38
N LEU A 355 -11.46 -26.45 21.28
CA LEU A 355 -10.60 -26.43 20.09
C LEU A 355 -9.99 -25.05 19.81
N ALA A 356 -8.79 -25.03 19.27
CA ALA A 356 -8.14 -23.87 18.67
C ALA A 356 -7.80 -24.16 17.21
N PHE A 357 -7.88 -23.11 16.39
CA PHE A 357 -7.58 -23.14 14.97
C PHE A 357 -6.33 -22.32 14.75
N THR A 358 -5.29 -23.00 14.26
CA THR A 358 -3.96 -22.43 14.09
C THR A 358 -3.64 -22.36 12.60
N VAL A 359 -3.12 -21.23 12.14
CA VAL A 359 -2.64 -21.08 10.77
C VAL A 359 -1.11 -21.17 10.77
N ARG A 360 -0.60 -22.14 10.02
CA ARG A 360 0.78 -22.19 9.56
C ARG A 360 0.82 -21.66 8.14
N TRP A 361 1.71 -20.72 7.85
CA TRP A 361 1.81 -20.19 6.48
C TRP A 361 3.25 -19.82 6.14
N SER A 362 3.60 -19.91 4.86
CA SER A 362 4.95 -19.65 4.34
C SER A 362 5.44 -18.25 4.64
N GLY A 363 4.53 -17.31 4.84
CA GLY A 363 4.88 -15.95 5.24
C GLY A 363 5.44 -15.84 6.65
N MET A 364 5.50 -16.89 7.46
CA MET A 364 6.27 -16.87 8.72
C MET A 364 7.76 -17.12 8.51
N GLU A 365 8.24 -17.28 7.28
CA GLU A 365 9.65 -17.46 6.97
C GLU A 365 10.33 -16.14 6.52
N PRO A 366 11.67 -16.06 6.64
CA PRO A 366 12.44 -14.99 6.02
C PRO A 366 12.18 -14.87 4.51
N GLY A 367 12.03 -13.63 4.03
CA GLY A 367 11.95 -13.29 2.62
C GLY A 367 10.55 -13.22 2.04
N ALA A 368 9.51 -13.16 2.89
CA ALA A 368 8.11 -13.18 2.48
C ALA A 368 7.46 -11.80 2.27
N ALA A 369 8.22 -10.70 2.41
CA ALA A 369 7.78 -9.37 2.02
C ALA A 369 7.74 -9.27 0.50
N ALA A 370 6.59 -8.84 -0.02
CA ALA A 370 6.15 -9.11 -1.38
C ALA A 370 7.14 -8.72 -2.49
N GLU A 371 7.01 -7.51 -3.04
CA GLU A 371 7.70 -7.15 -4.28
C GLU A 371 9.19 -6.83 -4.08
N LEU A 372 9.73 -6.93 -2.85
CA LEU A 372 11.16 -6.73 -2.59
C LEU A 372 12.04 -7.75 -3.33
N GLY A 373 11.52 -8.94 -3.64
CA GLY A 373 12.19 -9.90 -4.51
C GLY A 373 12.47 -9.37 -5.93
N ALA A 374 11.69 -8.39 -6.39
CA ALA A 374 11.86 -7.78 -7.71
C ALA A 374 13.18 -7.01 -7.86
N LEU A 375 13.76 -6.50 -6.77
CA LEU A 375 15.05 -5.77 -6.80
C LEU A 375 16.20 -6.59 -7.39
N ALA A 376 16.11 -7.92 -7.31
CA ALA A 376 17.06 -8.81 -7.97
C ALA A 376 16.75 -8.97 -9.46
N ILE A 377 15.46 -9.01 -9.83
CA ILE A 377 14.98 -9.17 -11.21
C ILE A 377 15.27 -7.92 -12.04
N ASP A 378 15.14 -6.72 -11.45
CA ASP A 378 15.39 -5.41 -12.09
C ASP A 378 16.72 -5.34 -12.87
N ARG A 379 17.71 -6.14 -12.43
CA ARG A 379 19.09 -6.14 -12.93
C ARG A 379 19.44 -7.38 -13.77
N ALA A 380 18.55 -8.36 -13.86
CA ALA A 380 18.79 -9.57 -14.64
C ALA A 380 18.82 -9.26 -16.15
N ARG A 381 19.73 -9.91 -16.88
CA ARG A 381 19.97 -9.62 -18.31
C ARG A 381 19.72 -10.80 -19.24
N SER A 382 19.43 -11.96 -18.66
CA SER A 382 19.26 -13.23 -19.37
C SER A 382 18.26 -14.12 -18.63
N TRP A 383 17.80 -15.18 -19.29
CA TRP A 383 16.93 -16.19 -18.67
C TRP A 383 17.55 -16.81 -17.41
N THR A 384 18.84 -17.13 -17.45
CA THR A 384 19.55 -17.72 -16.30
C THR A 384 19.57 -16.76 -15.12
N GLU A 385 20.01 -15.51 -15.34
CA GLU A 385 20.03 -14.48 -14.29
C GLU A 385 18.61 -14.18 -13.77
N PHE A 386 17.61 -14.19 -14.66
CA PHE A 386 16.21 -14.01 -14.30
C PHE A 386 15.73 -15.12 -13.35
N ARG A 387 16.03 -16.39 -13.63
CA ARG A 387 15.65 -17.51 -12.74
C ARG A 387 16.37 -17.42 -11.40
N GLU A 388 17.67 -17.12 -11.40
CA GLU A 388 18.44 -16.92 -10.17
C GLU A 388 17.86 -15.78 -9.31
N ALA A 389 17.47 -14.67 -9.94
CA ALA A 389 16.80 -13.57 -9.27
C ALA A 389 15.40 -13.96 -8.78
N ALA A 390 14.61 -14.67 -9.59
CA ALA A 390 13.27 -15.12 -9.25
C ALA A 390 13.23 -16.07 -8.04
N ALA A 391 14.34 -16.77 -7.74
CA ALA A 391 14.47 -17.57 -6.51
C ALA A 391 14.32 -16.75 -5.21
N ARG A 392 14.51 -15.43 -5.29
CA ARG A 392 14.33 -14.51 -4.15
C ARG A 392 12.88 -14.07 -3.97
N TRP A 393 12.02 -14.32 -4.96
CA TRP A 393 10.58 -14.09 -4.85
C TRP A 393 9.92 -15.27 -4.15
N LYS A 394 9.68 -15.13 -2.84
CA LYS A 394 9.09 -16.20 -2.03
C LYS A 394 7.58 -16.08 -1.89
N MET A 395 7.05 -14.86 -1.77
CA MET A 395 5.62 -14.61 -1.53
C MET A 395 5.18 -13.26 -2.12
N PRO A 396 3.90 -13.08 -2.48
CA PRO A 396 2.94 -14.15 -2.73
C PRO A 396 3.37 -15.01 -3.92
N ALA A 397 2.77 -16.19 -4.07
CA ALA A 397 3.04 -17.04 -5.22
C ALA A 397 2.71 -16.31 -6.54
N ARG A 398 3.67 -16.33 -7.48
CA ARG A 398 3.52 -15.68 -8.79
C ARG A 398 4.02 -16.58 -9.91
N LYS A 399 3.32 -16.56 -11.03
CA LYS A 399 3.85 -17.01 -12.32
C LYS A 399 4.48 -15.79 -13.00
N ILE A 400 5.80 -15.67 -12.91
CA ILE A 400 6.53 -14.54 -13.46
C ILE A 400 6.79 -14.83 -14.94
N LEU A 401 6.09 -14.12 -15.81
CA LEU A 401 6.31 -14.16 -17.26
C LEU A 401 7.64 -13.49 -17.60
N TYR A 402 8.30 -13.99 -18.65
CA TYR A 402 9.60 -13.52 -19.13
C TYR A 402 9.59 -13.34 -20.65
N SER A 403 10.22 -12.28 -21.12
CA SER A 403 10.64 -12.14 -22.52
C SER A 403 11.92 -11.32 -22.62
N ASP A 404 12.69 -11.49 -23.69
CA ASP A 404 13.91 -10.71 -23.91
C ASP A 404 14.08 -10.20 -25.35
N VAL A 405 15.09 -9.35 -25.55
CA VAL A 405 15.47 -8.78 -26.84
C VAL A 405 15.97 -9.81 -27.86
N ASP A 406 16.31 -11.02 -27.42
CA ASP A 406 16.74 -12.13 -28.27
C ASP A 406 15.54 -13.01 -28.70
N HIS A 407 14.32 -12.49 -28.52
CA HIS A 407 13.04 -13.12 -28.83
C HIS A 407 12.72 -14.38 -28.02
N ASN A 408 13.42 -14.62 -26.91
CA ASN A 408 13.08 -15.70 -26.02
C ASN A 408 11.86 -15.35 -25.17
N ARG A 409 11.09 -16.37 -24.80
CA ARG A 409 9.89 -16.24 -23.96
C ARG A 409 9.81 -17.40 -22.99
N GLY A 410 9.33 -17.12 -21.78
CA GLY A 410 9.19 -18.16 -20.77
C GLY A 410 8.38 -17.71 -19.59
N PHE A 411 8.34 -18.57 -18.58
CA PHE A 411 7.85 -18.20 -17.27
C PHE A 411 8.51 -19.04 -16.19
N GLN A 412 8.59 -18.48 -14.99
CA GLN A 412 8.98 -19.18 -13.77
C GLN A 412 7.90 -18.96 -12.72
N VAL A 413 7.35 -20.03 -12.15
CA VAL A 413 6.57 -19.93 -10.91
C VAL A 413 7.55 -19.74 -9.75
N ALA A 414 7.35 -18.69 -8.97
CA ALA A 414 8.16 -18.38 -7.79
C ALA A 414 7.25 -18.28 -6.56
N ALA A 415 7.50 -19.14 -5.58
CA ALA A 415 6.73 -19.26 -4.35
C ALA A 415 7.52 -20.07 -3.31
N LEU A 416 7.26 -19.84 -2.03
CA LEU A 416 7.77 -20.65 -0.93
C LEU A 416 6.76 -21.76 -0.59
N VAL A 417 6.86 -22.90 -1.28
CA VAL A 417 5.88 -24.00 -1.18
C VAL A 417 6.42 -25.09 -0.25
N PRO A 418 5.69 -25.48 0.81
CA PRO A 418 6.15 -26.50 1.75
C PRO A 418 6.09 -27.92 1.16
N ILE A 419 6.98 -28.79 1.63
CA ILE A 419 6.93 -30.23 1.38
C ILE A 419 6.15 -30.89 2.53
N ARG A 420 5.00 -31.47 2.20
CA ARG A 420 4.11 -32.14 3.17
C ARG A 420 4.36 -33.65 3.21
N ARG A 421 4.57 -34.20 4.41
CA ARG A 421 4.61 -35.65 4.68
C ARG A 421 3.76 -35.93 5.91
N ALA A 422 2.78 -36.84 5.80
CA ALA A 422 1.83 -37.14 6.87
C ALA A 422 1.16 -35.89 7.47
N SER A 423 0.84 -34.89 6.63
CA SER A 423 0.26 -33.59 7.01
C SER A 423 1.19 -32.64 7.78
N GLU A 424 2.48 -32.95 7.87
CA GLU A 424 3.50 -32.08 8.47
C GLU A 424 4.46 -31.50 7.43
N TRP A 425 4.93 -30.27 7.70
CA TRP A 425 5.92 -29.60 6.86
C TRP A 425 7.31 -30.13 7.18
N THR A 426 8.00 -30.64 6.17
CA THR A 426 9.32 -31.28 6.32
C THR A 426 10.45 -30.56 5.57
N GLY A 427 10.12 -29.46 4.89
CA GLY A 427 11.06 -28.67 4.10
C GLY A 427 10.33 -27.82 3.06
N TRP A 428 11.08 -27.30 2.10
CA TRP A 428 10.59 -26.39 1.05
C TRP A 428 10.92 -26.94 -0.33
N ARG A 429 10.02 -26.71 -1.29
CA ARG A 429 10.31 -26.92 -2.71
C ARG A 429 11.38 -25.93 -3.16
N ILE A 430 12.29 -26.40 -4.00
CA ILE A 430 13.26 -25.52 -4.68
C ILE A 430 12.62 -24.93 -5.94
N LEU A 431 13.22 -23.86 -6.49
CA LEU A 431 12.68 -23.18 -7.68
C LEU A 431 12.49 -24.12 -8.88
N ASP A 432 13.39 -25.11 -9.05
CA ASP A 432 13.32 -26.11 -10.13
C ASP A 432 12.16 -27.11 -9.98
N ASP A 433 11.65 -27.30 -8.76
CA ASP A 433 10.47 -28.13 -8.52
C ASP A 433 9.17 -27.43 -8.98
N LEU A 434 9.21 -26.11 -9.18
CA LEU A 434 8.04 -25.29 -9.51
C LEU A 434 7.86 -25.18 -11.04
N PRO A 435 6.61 -25.02 -11.54
CA PRO A 435 6.35 -24.95 -12.97
C PRO A 435 7.15 -23.83 -13.64
N HIS A 436 7.85 -24.19 -14.72
CA HIS A 436 8.61 -23.26 -15.54
C HIS A 436 8.66 -23.76 -16.98
N ALA A 437 8.84 -22.83 -17.91
CA ALA A 437 9.05 -23.16 -19.31
C ALA A 437 9.86 -22.07 -20.00
N PHE A 438 10.66 -22.45 -20.99
CA PHE A 438 11.48 -21.55 -21.78
C PHE A 438 11.43 -21.97 -23.26
N ASN A 439 11.06 -21.05 -24.13
CA ASN A 439 10.91 -21.24 -25.58
C ASN A 439 10.09 -22.47 -25.98
N THR A 440 9.09 -22.82 -25.18
CA THR A 440 8.11 -23.84 -25.54
C THR A 440 6.90 -23.18 -26.20
N ALA A 441 6.28 -23.86 -27.16
CA ALA A 441 5.06 -23.38 -27.78
C ALA A 441 3.94 -23.32 -26.73
N ALA A 442 3.60 -22.13 -26.24
CA ALA A 442 2.43 -21.91 -25.41
C ALA A 442 1.30 -21.31 -26.27
N PRO A 443 0.06 -21.83 -26.20
CA PRO A 443 -1.06 -21.29 -26.93
C PRO A 443 -1.45 -19.90 -26.39
N ALA A 444 -1.74 -18.98 -27.30
CA ALA A 444 -2.32 -17.69 -26.96
C ALA A 444 -3.77 -17.89 -26.53
N ALA A 445 -4.07 -17.63 -25.25
CA ALA A 445 -5.44 -17.45 -24.80
C ALA A 445 -5.71 -15.96 -24.66
N ALA A 446 -6.36 -15.37 -25.66
CA ALA A 446 -7.00 -14.08 -25.51
C ALA A 446 -8.27 -14.29 -24.67
N LEU A 447 -8.37 -13.59 -23.54
CA LEU A 447 -9.60 -13.53 -22.77
C LEU A 447 -10.56 -12.57 -23.48
N PRO A 448 -11.85 -12.91 -23.61
CA PRO A 448 -12.83 -11.99 -24.18
C PRO A 448 -13.00 -10.78 -23.27
N ALA A 449 -13.06 -9.62 -23.90
CA ALA A 449 -13.33 -8.36 -23.24
C ALA A 449 -14.78 -8.35 -22.70
N GLN A 450 -14.96 -8.08 -21.41
CA GLN A 450 -16.28 -8.02 -20.81
C GLN A 450 -16.89 -6.64 -21.07
N GLN A 451 -18.11 -6.59 -21.61
CA GLN A 451 -18.93 -5.36 -21.55
C GLN A 451 -19.15 -4.98 -20.08
N SER A 452 -18.73 -3.78 -19.70
CA SER A 452 -18.91 -3.26 -18.34
C SER A 452 -19.86 -2.08 -18.30
N ASP A 453 -20.68 -2.08 -17.25
CA ASP A 453 -21.53 -0.98 -16.80
C ASP A 453 -20.69 0.24 -16.34
N ALA A 454 -21.36 1.25 -15.78
CA ALA A 454 -20.70 2.42 -15.21
C ALA A 454 -19.58 2.05 -14.22
N ALA A 455 -18.44 2.75 -14.25
CA ALA A 455 -17.31 2.56 -13.35
C ALA A 455 -17.01 3.85 -12.57
N VAL A 456 -16.72 3.72 -11.27
CA VAL A 456 -16.30 4.83 -10.41
C VAL A 456 -14.99 4.45 -9.76
N PHE A 457 -13.98 5.31 -9.89
CA PHE A 457 -12.76 5.25 -9.10
C PHE A 457 -13.03 5.93 -7.75
N ALA A 458 -13.06 5.14 -6.69
CA ALA A 458 -13.42 5.58 -5.35
C ALA A 458 -12.17 5.84 -4.51
N HIS A 459 -12.13 7.03 -3.92
CA HIS A 459 -11.06 7.43 -3.02
C HIS A 459 -11.41 7.12 -1.55
N PRO A 460 -10.45 6.74 -0.68
CA PRO A 460 -10.72 6.47 0.73
C PRO A 460 -11.40 7.61 1.51
N LEU A 461 -11.21 8.86 1.07
CA LEU A 461 -11.88 10.02 1.67
C LEU A 461 -13.31 10.26 1.15
N GLY A 462 -13.77 9.55 0.12
CA GLY A 462 -15.09 9.67 -0.50
C GLY A 462 -16.28 9.17 0.36
N ILE A 463 -16.25 9.44 1.66
CA ILE A 463 -17.26 8.96 2.62
C ILE A 463 -18.48 9.88 2.73
N THR A 464 -18.34 11.17 2.43
CA THR A 464 -19.44 12.16 2.34
C THR A 464 -19.70 12.56 0.89
N ASP A 465 -20.86 13.14 0.57
CA ASP A 465 -21.16 13.60 -0.79
C ASP A 465 -20.16 14.64 -1.29
N ALA A 466 -19.81 15.61 -0.45
CA ALA A 466 -18.80 16.62 -0.78
C ALA A 466 -17.43 15.98 -1.07
N ALA A 467 -17.02 15.01 -0.27
CA ALA A 467 -15.74 14.34 -0.49
C ALA A 467 -15.78 13.40 -1.70
N ARG A 468 -16.93 12.77 -2.01
CA ARG A 468 -17.10 12.01 -3.26
C ARG A 468 -16.94 12.92 -4.48
N GLN A 469 -17.55 14.10 -4.48
CA GLN A 469 -17.43 15.06 -5.58
C GLN A 469 -15.99 15.57 -5.75
N ARG A 470 -15.22 15.67 -4.66
CA ARG A 470 -13.83 16.14 -4.69
C ARG A 470 -12.85 15.05 -5.12
N PHE A 471 -13.03 13.82 -4.64
CA PHE A 471 -12.01 12.78 -4.73
C PHE A 471 -12.37 11.57 -5.60
N ASN A 472 -13.65 11.29 -5.88
CA ASN A 472 -13.97 10.19 -6.78
C ASN A 472 -13.87 10.63 -8.23
N VAL A 473 -13.51 9.70 -9.12
CA VAL A 473 -13.49 9.94 -10.58
C VAL A 473 -14.54 9.05 -11.24
N GLY A 474 -15.42 9.67 -12.01
CA GLY A 474 -16.57 9.02 -12.66
C GLY A 474 -17.92 9.44 -12.06
N PRO A 475 -19.03 8.74 -12.41
CA PRO A 475 -19.06 7.51 -13.19
C PRO A 475 -18.57 7.69 -14.62
N LEU A 476 -17.85 6.69 -15.12
CA LEU A 476 -17.40 6.54 -16.50
C LEU A 476 -18.15 5.37 -17.13
N THR A 477 -18.31 5.37 -18.45
CA THR A 477 -18.85 4.21 -19.18
C THR A 477 -17.71 3.59 -19.97
N PRO A 478 -17.05 2.54 -19.45
CA PRO A 478 -15.91 1.94 -20.14
C PRO A 478 -16.36 1.24 -21.42
N SER A 479 -15.55 1.34 -22.47
CA SER A 479 -15.75 0.65 -23.73
C SER A 479 -15.63 -0.86 -23.55
N ALA A 480 -16.08 -1.63 -24.55
CA ALA A 480 -15.87 -3.07 -24.54
C ALA A 480 -14.37 -3.45 -24.48
N HIS A 481 -13.46 -2.56 -24.87
CA HIS A 481 -12.02 -2.80 -24.87
C HIS A 481 -11.32 -2.37 -23.56
N ALA A 482 -12.04 -1.72 -22.63
CA ALA A 482 -11.49 -1.29 -21.35
C ALA A 482 -11.13 -2.49 -20.47
N GLY A 483 -9.81 -2.72 -20.34
CA GLY A 483 -9.25 -3.81 -19.55
C GLY A 483 -9.14 -3.50 -18.05
N ALA A 484 -8.11 -4.08 -17.43
CA ALA A 484 -7.72 -3.71 -16.07
C ALA A 484 -7.31 -2.23 -16.00
N PRO A 485 -7.58 -1.52 -14.88
CA PRO A 485 -7.21 -0.11 -14.71
C PRO A 485 -5.69 0.11 -14.76
N PHE A 486 -4.91 -0.92 -14.47
CA PHE A 486 -3.50 -0.99 -14.79
C PHE A 486 -3.25 -2.08 -15.82
N SER A 487 -2.51 -1.76 -16.89
CA SER A 487 -1.97 -2.74 -17.82
C SER A 487 -0.69 -2.20 -18.46
N ALA A 488 0.21 -3.09 -18.87
CA ALA A 488 1.42 -2.74 -19.59
C ALA A 488 1.75 -3.81 -20.62
N THR A 489 2.20 -3.38 -21.79
CA THR A 489 2.73 -4.23 -22.86
C THR A 489 4.13 -3.75 -23.20
N PHE A 490 5.11 -4.65 -23.09
CA PHE A 490 6.50 -4.34 -23.32
C PHE A 490 6.95 -4.89 -24.68
N ASP A 491 7.49 -4.03 -25.53
CA ASP A 491 7.98 -4.41 -26.86
C ASP A 491 9.50 -4.59 -26.82
N ALA A 492 9.95 -5.84 -26.68
CA ALA A 492 11.38 -6.16 -26.62
C ALA A 492 12.14 -5.90 -27.92
N ALA A 493 11.46 -5.66 -29.05
CA ALA A 493 12.13 -5.25 -30.28
C ALA A 493 12.40 -3.74 -30.32
N ASP A 494 11.68 -2.95 -29.52
CA ASP A 494 11.89 -1.52 -29.35
C ASP A 494 11.14 -1.03 -28.10
N TRP A 495 11.90 -0.83 -27.03
CA TRP A 495 11.32 -0.50 -25.74
C TRP A 495 10.51 0.81 -25.74
N ASP A 496 10.80 1.76 -26.64
CA ASP A 496 10.04 3.01 -26.78
C ASP A 496 8.64 2.81 -27.40
N ARG A 497 8.35 1.62 -27.96
CA ARG A 497 7.01 1.21 -28.42
C ARG A 497 6.19 0.53 -27.34
N SER A 498 6.74 0.34 -26.14
CA SER A 498 5.98 -0.18 -25.00
C SER A 498 4.83 0.77 -24.66
N VAL A 499 3.73 0.20 -24.17
CA VAL A 499 2.53 0.96 -23.79
C VAL A 499 2.05 0.58 -22.40
N ALA A 500 1.47 1.53 -21.68
CA ALA A 500 0.90 1.31 -20.37
C ALA A 500 -0.37 2.14 -20.13
N ILE A 501 -1.15 1.74 -19.13
CA ILE A 501 -2.22 2.52 -18.55
C ILE A 501 -2.16 2.37 -17.02
N ASN A 502 -2.40 3.46 -16.30
CA ASN A 502 -2.40 3.49 -14.83
C ASN A 502 -3.57 4.33 -14.29
N ALA A 503 -4.79 3.92 -14.59
CA ALA A 503 -5.99 4.66 -14.26
C ALA A 503 -6.27 4.70 -12.74
N PRO A 504 -6.82 5.81 -12.22
CA PRO A 504 -7.27 6.98 -12.97
C PRO A 504 -6.15 7.98 -13.28
N GLY A 505 -4.99 7.86 -12.66
CA GLY A 505 -3.86 8.77 -12.81
C GLY A 505 -2.67 8.38 -11.93
N GLN A 506 -1.52 9.02 -12.19
CA GLN A 506 -0.26 8.75 -11.49
C GLN A 506 -0.19 9.40 -10.10
N ALA A 507 -0.94 10.47 -9.82
CA ALA A 507 -0.92 11.18 -8.55
C ALA A 507 -2.15 10.88 -7.67
N GLY A 508 -2.00 11.02 -6.36
CA GLY A 508 -3.08 10.83 -5.39
C GLY A 508 -3.75 12.10 -4.90
N SER A 509 -3.22 13.27 -5.29
CA SER A 509 -3.73 14.58 -4.87
C SER A 509 -4.58 15.23 -5.96
N PRO A 510 -5.81 15.72 -5.65
CA PRO A 510 -6.66 16.41 -6.62
C PRO A 510 -6.06 17.70 -7.21
N GLU A 511 -5.02 18.26 -6.60
CA GLU A 511 -4.30 19.44 -7.10
C GLU A 511 -3.30 19.09 -8.21
N SER A 512 -3.02 17.80 -8.43
CA SER A 512 -2.15 17.34 -9.50
C SER A 512 -2.92 17.23 -10.82
N ALA A 513 -2.30 17.66 -11.92
CA ALA A 513 -2.81 17.40 -13.27
C ALA A 513 -2.95 15.89 -13.55
N HIS A 514 -2.13 15.06 -12.91
CA HIS A 514 -2.12 13.60 -13.08
C HIS A 514 -2.95 12.86 -12.04
N PHE A 515 -3.93 13.52 -11.41
CA PHE A 515 -4.86 12.88 -10.48
C PHE A 515 -5.80 11.90 -11.19
N SER A 516 -6.30 12.30 -12.36
CA SER A 516 -7.38 11.59 -13.08
C SER A 516 -7.27 11.65 -14.61
N ASP A 517 -6.14 12.11 -15.15
CA ASP A 517 -5.89 12.30 -16.58
C ASP A 517 -5.97 11.01 -17.40
N LEU A 518 -5.65 9.88 -16.80
CA LEU A 518 -5.68 8.56 -17.44
C LEU A 518 -7.06 7.88 -17.40
N ALA A 519 -8.03 8.43 -16.68
CA ALA A 519 -9.32 7.78 -16.46
C ALA A 519 -10.15 7.64 -17.75
N GLN A 520 -10.17 8.69 -18.59
CA GLN A 520 -10.87 8.66 -19.88
C GLN A 520 -10.14 7.80 -20.91
N ILE A 521 -8.81 7.81 -20.92
CA ILE A 521 -7.98 6.98 -21.79
C ILE A 521 -8.27 5.49 -21.50
N TRP A 522 -8.29 5.12 -20.22
CA TRP A 522 -8.68 3.76 -19.82
C TRP A 522 -10.13 3.43 -20.20
N ALA A 523 -11.07 4.35 -19.97
CA ALA A 523 -12.47 4.13 -20.32
C ALA A 523 -12.66 3.94 -21.84
N ALA A 524 -11.83 4.55 -22.69
CA ALA A 524 -11.82 4.30 -24.12
C ALA A 524 -11.26 2.90 -24.49
N GLY A 525 -10.49 2.27 -23.61
CA GLY A 525 -9.74 1.04 -23.88
C GLY A 525 -8.35 1.30 -24.44
N ASP A 526 -7.85 2.53 -24.31
CA ASP A 526 -6.57 2.98 -24.81
C ASP A 526 -5.47 2.90 -23.74
N SER A 527 -4.23 3.02 -24.21
CA SER A 527 -3.01 3.09 -23.41
C SER A 527 -2.11 4.21 -23.94
N PHE A 528 -1.15 4.65 -23.12
CA PHE A 528 -0.15 5.63 -23.51
C PHE A 528 1.22 4.99 -23.75
N ALA A 529 2.10 5.67 -24.50
CA ALA A 529 3.46 5.22 -24.74
C ALA A 529 4.32 5.33 -23.46
N LEU A 530 4.86 4.19 -23.01
CA LEU A 530 5.79 4.11 -21.88
C LEU A 530 7.22 4.23 -22.42
N VAL A 531 7.69 5.47 -22.57
CA VAL A 531 8.99 5.76 -23.19
C VAL A 531 10.17 5.40 -22.29
N PHE A 532 11.25 4.89 -22.88
CA PHE A 532 12.39 4.35 -22.14
C PHE A 532 13.71 5.04 -22.48
N SER A 533 14.02 5.25 -23.76
CA SER A 533 15.28 5.87 -24.16
C SER A 533 15.36 7.32 -23.73
N ASP A 534 16.56 7.80 -23.38
CA ASP A 534 16.75 9.20 -22.98
C ASP A 534 16.18 10.20 -23.99
N ARG A 535 16.34 9.91 -25.28
CA ARG A 535 15.77 10.73 -26.35
C ARG A 535 14.25 10.78 -26.27
N ALA A 536 13.58 9.64 -26.13
CA ALA A 536 12.13 9.56 -26.06
C ALA A 536 11.59 10.17 -24.77
N VAL A 537 12.29 9.97 -23.64
CA VAL A 537 11.99 10.61 -22.35
C VAL A 537 12.07 12.13 -22.48
N GLN A 538 13.16 12.68 -23.01
CA GLN A 538 13.28 14.15 -23.18
C GLN A 538 12.23 14.71 -24.14
N ALA A 539 11.85 13.96 -25.19
CA ALA A 539 10.81 14.38 -26.12
C ALA A 539 9.39 14.37 -25.51
N ASN A 540 9.16 13.63 -24.43
CA ASN A 540 7.88 13.56 -23.71
C ASN A 540 7.90 14.30 -22.36
N ALA A 541 9.01 14.97 -22.02
CA ALA A 541 9.19 15.67 -20.76
C ALA A 541 8.24 16.87 -20.62
N GLU A 542 7.55 16.95 -19.49
CA GLU A 542 6.71 18.09 -19.12
C GLU A 542 7.36 18.94 -18.02
N ALA A 543 8.03 18.29 -17.07
CA ALA A 543 8.62 18.95 -15.91
C ALA A 543 9.97 18.32 -15.54
N THR A 544 10.86 19.12 -14.95
CA THR A 544 12.14 18.63 -14.41
C THR A 544 12.43 19.22 -13.05
N LEU A 545 12.53 18.34 -12.05
CA LEU A 545 12.99 18.64 -10.70
C LEU A 545 14.42 18.13 -10.52
N THR A 546 15.26 18.90 -9.87
CA THR A 546 16.59 18.44 -9.42
C THR A 546 16.64 18.51 -7.90
N LEU A 547 16.81 17.36 -7.27
CA LEU A 547 17.13 17.28 -5.85
C LEU A 547 18.63 17.51 -5.69
N ILE A 548 19.03 18.40 -4.79
CA ILE A 548 20.44 18.68 -4.51
C ILE A 548 20.76 18.46 -3.03
N PRO A 549 21.98 18.02 -2.70
CA PRO A 549 22.41 17.89 -1.32
C PRO A 549 22.34 19.23 -0.59
N ARG A 550 21.67 19.24 0.57
CA ARG A 550 21.74 20.37 1.50
C ARG A 550 23.14 20.40 2.13
N ARG A 551 23.87 21.50 1.91
CA ARG A 551 25.22 21.71 2.45
C ARG A 551 25.23 21.92 3.96
#